data_AF-A0A2S3UAK1-F1
#
_entry.id   AF-A0A2S3UAK1-F1
#
_cell.length_a   1.000
_cell.length_b   1.000
_cell.length_c   1.000
_cell.angle_alpha   90.00
_cell.angle_beta   90.00
_cell.angle_gamma   90.00
#
_symmetry.space_group_name_H-M   'P 1'
#
loop_
_entity.id
_entity.type
_entity.pdbx_description
1 polymer ?
#
loop_
_entity_poly.entity_id
_entity_poly.type
_entity_poly.pdbx_seq_one_letter_code
_entity_poly.pdbx_strand_id
1 'polypeptide(L)'
;MYTNGWLALITIPLFFGMGTILYSFYQHSASLPAGFNTSAVVPYFVITQMPAGVAGLVIAGIFAAAQSTIASSLNAISSCVITDFKQRFFNDKFKNSNDVTLARGIIILAGLLGLAVAIYLLMGNASQIWNLFLSVTGIFGVPIAGIFAVGIFTKRANTVGVLTGLVLSVGIIILGTSNEYLFIIGCLCCVCLILHSKLRYQLVIPKP
;
A
#
# COMPACT_ATOMS: atom_id res chain seq x y z
N MET A 1 6.86 15.84 7.07
CA MET A 1 6.42 15.57 5.68
C MET A 1 7.54 15.76 4.67
N TYR A 2 8.24 16.90 4.63
CA TYR A 2 9.33 17.16 3.68
C TYR A 2 10.46 16.13 3.71
N THR A 3 10.85 15.67 4.90
CA THR A 3 11.90 14.65 5.07
C THR A 3 11.55 13.32 4.41
N ASN A 4 10.29 12.89 4.45
CA ASN A 4 9.86 11.64 3.85
C ASN A 4 9.88 11.71 2.31
N GLY A 5 9.53 12.85 1.73
CA GLY A 5 9.60 13.06 0.27
C GLY A 5 11.03 12.99 -0.26
N TRP A 6 11.99 13.61 0.45
CA TRP A 6 13.42 13.51 0.10
C TRP A 6 13.95 12.08 0.22
N LEU A 7 13.56 11.36 1.28
CA LEU A 7 13.93 9.96 1.47
C LEU A 7 13.34 9.04 0.37
N ALA A 8 12.13 9.32 -0.10
CA ALA A 8 11.53 8.55 -1.19
C ALA A 8 12.31 8.73 -2.50
N LEU A 9 12.75 9.95 -2.81
CA LEU A 9 13.52 10.24 -4.03
C LEU A 9 14.87 9.51 -4.08
N ILE A 10 15.53 9.34 -2.94
CA ILE A 10 16.83 8.63 -2.88
C ILE A 10 16.68 7.11 -2.81
N THR A 11 15.61 6.60 -2.20
CA THR A 11 15.42 5.15 -2.03
C THR A 11 15.06 4.46 -3.35
N ILE A 12 14.25 5.08 -4.21
CA ILE A 12 13.86 4.52 -5.52
C ILE A 12 15.09 4.13 -6.37
N PRO A 13 16.01 5.05 -6.74
CA PRO A 13 17.17 4.70 -7.56
C PRO A 13 18.10 3.71 -6.85
N LEU A 14 18.17 3.74 -5.52
CA LEU A 14 18.97 2.79 -4.74
C LEU A 14 18.44 1.36 -4.90
N PHE A 15 17.13 1.13 -4.71
CA PHE A 15 16.54 -0.21 -4.82
C PHE A 15 16.50 -0.73 -6.26
N PHE A 16 16.07 0.10 -7.21
CA PHE A 16 16.03 -0.31 -8.63
C PHE A 16 17.44 -0.47 -9.21
N GLY A 17 18.34 0.47 -8.91
CA GLY A 17 19.73 0.41 -9.36
C GLY A 17 20.49 -0.79 -8.81
N MET A 18 20.28 -1.14 -7.54
CA MET A 18 20.87 -2.35 -6.95
C MET A 18 20.45 -3.62 -7.70
N GLY A 19 19.15 -3.77 -8.02
CA GLY A 19 18.66 -4.90 -8.79
C GLY A 19 19.30 -4.99 -10.18
N THR A 20 19.44 -3.86 -10.88
CA THR A 20 20.09 -3.79 -12.20
C THR A 20 21.57 -4.14 -12.14
N ILE A 21 22.30 -3.65 -11.13
CA ILE A 21 23.73 -3.95 -10.95
C ILE A 21 23.93 -5.44 -10.69
N LEU A 22 23.13 -6.04 -9.80
CA LEU A 22 23.23 -7.47 -9.51
C LEU A 22 22.87 -8.32 -10.73
N TYR A 23 21.84 -7.92 -11.49
CA TYR A 23 21.51 -8.60 -12.73
C TYR A 23 22.67 -8.55 -13.74
N SER A 24 23.33 -7.39 -13.90
CA SER A 24 24.50 -7.26 -14.76
C SER A 24 25.69 -8.12 -14.29
N PHE A 25 25.93 -8.20 -12.99
CA PHE A 25 26.96 -9.07 -12.39
C PHE A 25 26.74 -10.54 -12.77
N TYR A 26 25.51 -11.04 -12.68
CA TYR A 26 25.13 -12.41 -13.06
C TYR A 26 25.02 -12.67 -14.57
N GLN A 27 25.27 -11.65 -15.41
CA GLN A 27 25.44 -11.85 -16.84
C GLN A 27 26.93 -11.96 -17.23
N HIS A 28 27.84 -11.45 -16.39
CA HIS A 28 29.27 -11.35 -16.72
C HIS A 28 30.18 -12.21 -15.83
N SER A 29 29.86 -12.38 -14.55
CA SER A 29 30.77 -12.95 -13.54
C SER A 29 30.31 -14.30 -12.97
N ALA A 30 29.02 -14.59 -13.04
CA ALA A 30 28.40 -15.85 -12.58
C ALA A 30 27.19 -16.15 -13.47
N SER A 31 26.60 -17.33 -13.39
CA SER A 31 25.36 -17.67 -14.12
C SER A 31 24.21 -17.92 -13.15
N LEU A 32 23.02 -17.41 -13.51
CA LEU A 32 21.78 -17.75 -12.81
C LEU A 32 21.20 -19.06 -13.35
N PRO A 33 20.53 -19.88 -12.52
CA PRO A 33 19.79 -21.05 -12.99
C PRO A 33 18.76 -20.70 -14.06
N ALA A 34 18.50 -21.65 -14.98
CA ALA A 34 17.45 -21.48 -15.98
C ALA A 34 16.07 -21.31 -15.29
N GLY A 35 15.31 -20.27 -15.68
CA GLY A 35 14.02 -19.95 -15.06
C GLY A 35 14.11 -19.25 -13.69
N PHE A 36 15.27 -18.68 -13.34
CA PHE A 36 15.45 -17.98 -12.06
C PHE A 36 14.51 -16.78 -11.90
N ASN A 37 13.93 -16.65 -10.70
CA ASN A 37 13.06 -15.53 -10.37
C ASN A 37 13.88 -14.26 -10.11
N THR A 38 13.75 -13.26 -10.98
CA THR A 38 14.52 -12.01 -10.88
C THR A 38 14.26 -11.21 -9.60
N SER A 39 13.08 -11.34 -8.98
CA SER A 39 12.77 -10.72 -7.69
C SER A 39 13.58 -11.32 -6.52
N ALA A 40 14.16 -12.50 -6.69
CA ALA A 40 14.99 -13.18 -5.70
C ALA A 40 16.50 -12.96 -5.91
N VAL A 41 16.92 -12.11 -6.86
CA VAL A 41 18.35 -11.93 -7.18
C VAL A 41 19.17 -11.37 -6.01
N VAL A 42 18.59 -10.43 -5.27
CA VAL A 42 19.26 -9.80 -4.10
C VAL A 42 19.48 -10.81 -2.98
N PRO A 43 18.45 -11.51 -2.45
CA PRO A 43 18.68 -12.51 -1.40
C PRO A 43 19.57 -13.67 -1.88
N TYR A 44 19.50 -14.05 -3.17
CA TYR A 44 20.39 -15.07 -3.73
C TYR A 44 21.87 -14.63 -3.72
N PHE A 45 22.17 -13.37 -4.06
CA PHE A 45 23.52 -12.82 -3.96
C PHE A 45 24.04 -12.80 -2.51
N VAL A 46 23.21 -12.41 -1.55
CA VAL A 46 23.58 -12.36 -0.12
C VAL A 46 24.01 -13.74 0.39
N ILE A 47 23.35 -14.81 -0.05
CA ILE A 47 23.64 -16.16 0.44
C ILE A 47 24.84 -16.79 -0.29
N THR A 48 25.06 -16.44 -1.57
CA THR A 48 26.05 -17.12 -2.42
C THR A 48 27.38 -16.41 -2.54
N GLN A 49 27.41 -15.06 -2.48
CA GLN A 49 28.60 -14.27 -2.77
C GLN A 49 29.18 -13.55 -1.56
N MET A 50 28.42 -13.43 -0.46
CA MET A 50 28.91 -12.75 0.75
C MET A 50 29.59 -13.72 1.72
N PRO A 51 30.64 -13.27 2.45
CA PRO A 51 31.28 -14.09 3.47
C PRO A 51 30.33 -14.38 4.63
N ALA A 52 30.56 -15.51 5.29
CA ALA A 52 29.88 -15.86 6.52
C ALA A 52 30.04 -14.75 7.58
N GLY A 53 29.02 -14.54 8.41
CA GLY A 53 28.94 -13.40 9.33
C GLY A 53 28.29 -12.17 8.69
N VAL A 54 28.84 -11.66 7.58
CA VAL A 54 28.26 -10.49 6.87
C VAL A 54 26.91 -10.85 6.26
N ALA A 55 26.81 -12.01 5.59
CA ALA A 55 25.54 -12.50 5.08
C ALA A 55 24.48 -12.63 6.19
N GLY A 56 24.89 -13.11 7.38
CA GLY A 56 24.02 -13.23 8.55
C GLY A 56 23.53 -11.87 9.08
N LEU A 57 24.41 -10.87 9.12
CA LEU A 57 24.04 -9.49 9.50
C LEU A 57 23.05 -8.87 8.53
N VAL A 58 23.24 -9.09 7.22
CA VAL A 58 22.32 -8.59 6.18
C VAL A 58 20.93 -9.24 6.33
N ILE A 59 20.89 -10.57 6.50
CA ILE A 59 19.64 -11.30 6.71
C ILE A 59 18.93 -10.81 7.98
N ALA A 60 19.67 -10.63 9.08
CA ALA A 60 19.12 -10.10 10.33
C ALA A 60 18.56 -8.68 10.14
N GLY A 61 19.24 -7.82 9.38
CA GLY A 61 18.76 -6.48 9.03
C GLY A 61 17.47 -6.50 8.21
N ILE A 62 17.35 -7.41 7.25
CA ILE A 62 16.12 -7.61 6.45
C ILE A 62 14.95 -8.00 7.35
N PHE A 63 15.16 -8.96 8.26
CA PHE A 63 14.13 -9.37 9.21
C PHE A 63 13.74 -8.23 10.16
N ALA A 64 14.71 -7.47 10.68
CA ALA A 64 14.43 -6.32 11.54
C ALA A 64 13.60 -5.24 10.81
N ALA A 65 13.95 -4.93 9.55
CA ALA A 65 13.21 -3.97 8.73
C ALA A 65 11.78 -4.45 8.43
N ALA A 66 11.60 -5.74 8.09
CA ALA A 66 10.30 -6.35 7.86
C ALA A 66 9.43 -6.30 9.13
N GLN A 67 9.98 -6.69 10.27
CA GLN A 67 9.27 -6.69 11.56
C GLN A 67 8.85 -5.28 11.98
N SER A 68 9.70 -4.27 11.77
CA SER A 68 9.37 -2.87 12.06
C SER A 68 8.15 -2.39 11.26
N THR A 69 8.07 -2.77 9.98
CA THR A 69 6.96 -2.41 9.09
C THR A 69 5.67 -3.13 9.50
N ILE A 70 5.76 -4.42 9.83
CA ILE A 70 4.62 -5.21 10.31
C ILE A 70 4.08 -4.65 11.63
N ALA A 71 4.95 -4.37 12.60
CA ALA A 71 4.54 -3.80 13.89
C ALA A 71 3.86 -2.44 13.72
N SER A 72 4.42 -1.57 12.88
CA SER A 72 3.82 -0.25 12.60
C SER A 72 2.46 -0.38 11.93
N SER A 73 2.30 -1.31 10.98
CA SER A 73 1.04 -1.57 10.28
C SER A 73 -0.04 -2.11 11.21
N LEU A 74 0.30 -3.11 12.04
CA LEU A 74 -0.63 -3.68 13.03
C LEU A 74 -1.08 -2.64 14.06
N ASN A 75 -0.16 -1.79 14.52
CA ASN A 75 -0.47 -0.71 15.45
C ASN A 75 -1.39 0.35 14.82
N ALA A 76 -1.16 0.70 13.54
CA ALA A 76 -2.01 1.63 12.82
C ALA A 76 -3.43 1.07 12.64
N ILE A 77 -3.58 -0.21 12.24
CA ILE A 77 -4.87 -0.88 12.11
C ILE A 77 -5.63 -0.85 13.44
N SER A 78 -4.94 -1.23 14.53
CA SER A 78 -5.53 -1.25 15.86
C SER A 78 -6.02 0.12 16.32
N SER A 79 -5.20 1.15 16.08
CA SER A 79 -5.55 2.54 16.39
C SER A 79 -6.76 2.99 15.59
N CYS A 80 -6.78 2.76 14.28
CA CYS A 80 -7.91 3.12 13.40
C CYS A 80 -9.20 2.41 13.80
N VAL A 81 -9.16 1.12 14.17
CA VAL A 81 -10.36 0.42 14.63
C VAL A 81 -10.89 1.03 15.93
N ILE A 82 -10.03 1.44 16.85
CA ILE A 82 -10.46 2.06 18.10
C ILE A 82 -11.01 3.47 17.86
N THR A 83 -10.30 4.33 17.13
CA THR A 83 -10.73 5.72 16.91
C THR A 83 -11.94 5.81 15.99
N ASP A 84 -11.95 5.03 14.91
CA ASP A 84 -12.91 5.22 13.82
C ASP A 84 -14.17 4.38 14.04
N PHE A 85 -14.05 3.20 14.69
CA PHE A 85 -15.20 2.35 14.99
C PHE A 85 -15.66 2.47 16.44
N LYS A 86 -14.79 2.21 17.43
CA LYS A 86 -15.20 2.20 18.85
C LYS A 86 -15.71 3.58 19.29
N GLN A 87 -14.91 4.63 19.11
CA GLN A 87 -15.28 5.97 19.58
C GLN A 87 -16.45 6.56 18.80
N ARG A 88 -16.61 6.22 17.52
CA ARG A 88 -17.70 6.75 16.68
C ARG A 88 -19.04 6.04 16.88
N PHE A 89 -19.05 4.71 17.03
CA PHE A 89 -20.28 3.92 17.02
C PHE A 89 -20.63 3.29 18.38
N PHE A 90 -19.67 3.17 19.30
CA PHE A 90 -19.82 2.40 20.54
C PHE A 90 -19.52 3.19 21.83
N ASN A 91 -19.44 4.53 21.72
CA ASN A 91 -19.01 5.44 22.78
C ASN A 91 -19.77 5.24 24.12
N ASP A 92 -21.06 4.90 24.06
CA ASP A 92 -21.89 4.75 25.27
C ASP A 92 -21.88 3.34 25.89
N LYS A 93 -21.53 2.29 25.13
CA LYS A 93 -21.58 0.90 25.62
C LYS A 93 -20.25 0.37 26.18
N PHE A 94 -19.12 0.97 25.80
CA PHE A 94 -17.78 0.47 26.12
C PHE A 94 -16.87 1.48 26.82
N LYS A 95 -17.46 2.48 27.50
CA LYS A 95 -16.72 3.53 28.21
C LYS A 95 -15.75 3.02 29.28
N ASN A 96 -16.01 1.82 29.84
CA ASN A 96 -15.16 1.18 30.86
C ASN A 96 -14.22 0.08 30.31
N SER A 97 -14.23 -0.23 29.00
CA SER A 97 -13.32 -1.25 28.47
C SER A 97 -11.92 -0.67 28.25
N ASN A 98 -10.89 -1.39 28.71
CA ASN A 98 -9.50 -0.98 28.54
C ASN A 98 -9.13 -1.00 27.04
N ASP A 99 -8.93 0.18 26.47
CA ASP A 99 -8.56 0.36 25.07
C ASP A 99 -7.30 -0.44 24.71
N VAL A 100 -6.36 -0.59 25.65
CA VAL A 100 -5.13 -1.36 25.42
C VAL A 100 -5.42 -2.85 25.24
N THR A 101 -6.37 -3.41 26.00
CA THR A 101 -6.73 -4.84 25.87
C THR A 101 -7.43 -5.10 24.55
N LEU A 102 -8.33 -4.21 24.13
CA LEU A 102 -8.96 -4.28 22.82
C LEU A 102 -7.94 -4.12 21.69
N ALA A 103 -7.00 -3.17 21.85
CA ALA A 103 -5.95 -2.93 20.87
C ALA A 103 -5.10 -4.19 20.64
N ARG A 104 -4.71 -4.86 21.73
CA ARG A 104 -3.97 -6.14 21.68
C ARG A 104 -4.79 -7.23 20.99
N GLY A 105 -6.09 -7.34 21.27
CA GLY A 105 -6.98 -8.28 20.59
C GLY A 105 -7.04 -8.05 19.08
N ILE A 106 -7.18 -6.78 18.66
CA ILE A 106 -7.19 -6.41 17.24
C ILE A 106 -5.85 -6.73 16.57
N ILE A 107 -4.73 -6.45 17.24
CA ILE A 107 -3.38 -6.78 16.72
C ILE A 107 -3.23 -8.29 16.50
N ILE A 108 -3.66 -9.12 17.46
CA ILE A 108 -3.58 -10.58 17.33
C ILE A 108 -4.45 -11.06 16.17
N LEU A 109 -5.69 -10.58 16.06
CA LEU A 109 -6.60 -10.96 14.98
C LEU A 109 -6.05 -10.52 13.61
N ALA A 110 -5.60 -9.28 13.47
CA ALA A 110 -5.01 -8.78 12.23
C ALA A 110 -3.73 -9.54 11.87
N GLY A 111 -2.90 -9.88 12.85
CA GLY A 111 -1.70 -10.69 12.67
C GLY A 111 -2.01 -12.11 12.19
N LEU A 112 -3.03 -12.77 12.77
CA LEU A 112 -3.48 -14.10 12.35
C LEU A 112 -4.06 -14.09 10.93
N LEU A 113 -4.87 -13.08 10.58
CA LEU A 113 -5.37 -12.92 9.23
C LEU A 113 -4.23 -12.66 8.23
N GLY A 114 -3.26 -11.81 8.59
CA GLY A 114 -2.07 -11.58 7.79
C GLY A 114 -1.25 -12.84 7.58
N LEU A 115 -1.08 -13.66 8.62
CA LEU A 115 -0.40 -14.96 8.55
C LEU A 115 -1.14 -15.94 7.63
N ALA A 116 -2.47 -16.01 7.73
CA ALA A 116 -3.29 -16.86 6.86
C ALA A 116 -3.13 -16.49 5.37
N VAL A 117 -3.17 -15.19 5.07
CA VAL A 117 -2.92 -14.68 3.71
C VAL A 117 -1.48 -14.99 3.27
N ALA A 118 -0.49 -14.81 4.15
CA ALA A 118 0.90 -15.14 3.83
C ALA A 118 1.07 -16.62 3.47
N ILE A 119 0.46 -17.54 4.24
CA ILE A 119 0.48 -18.98 3.95
C ILE A 119 -0.18 -19.27 2.60
N TYR A 120 -1.32 -18.64 2.31
CA TYR A 120 -1.99 -18.79 1.01
C TYR A 120 -1.09 -18.35 -0.15
N LEU A 121 -0.36 -17.24 0.01
CA LEU A 121 0.54 -16.72 -1.02
C LEU A 121 1.78 -17.58 -1.23
N LEU A 122 2.24 -18.32 -0.21
CA LEU A 122 3.33 -19.29 -0.37
C LEU A 122 2.96 -20.46 -1.30
N MET A 123 1.67 -20.75 -1.46
CA MET A 123 1.19 -21.77 -2.41
C MET A 123 1.18 -21.26 -3.86
N GLY A 124 1.28 -19.94 -4.06
CA GLY A 124 1.33 -19.30 -5.37
C GLY A 124 2.76 -19.09 -5.89
N ASN A 125 2.88 -18.55 -7.10
CA ASN A 125 4.17 -18.19 -7.66
C ASN A 125 4.65 -16.83 -7.13
N ALA A 126 5.96 -16.64 -6.96
CA ALA A 126 6.52 -15.38 -6.46
C ALA A 126 6.19 -14.15 -7.35
N SER A 127 5.97 -14.33 -8.66
CA SER A 127 5.49 -13.26 -9.54
C SER A 127 4.05 -12.82 -9.22
N GLN A 128 3.22 -13.73 -8.73
CA GLN A 128 1.84 -13.43 -8.34
C GLN A 128 1.81 -12.58 -7.05
N ILE A 129 2.78 -12.76 -6.15
CA ILE A 129 2.88 -11.97 -4.90
C ILE A 129 3.10 -10.50 -5.23
N TRP A 130 4.06 -10.19 -6.11
CA TRP A 130 4.35 -8.82 -6.52
C TRP A 130 3.17 -8.16 -7.24
N ASN A 131 2.54 -8.88 -8.18
CA ASN A 131 1.38 -8.38 -8.89
C ASN A 131 0.18 -8.15 -7.96
N LEU A 132 -0.04 -9.05 -7.00
CA LEU A 132 -1.09 -8.89 -6.01
C LEU A 132 -0.82 -7.68 -5.11
N PHE A 133 0.43 -7.50 -4.66
CA PHE A 133 0.82 -6.33 -3.87
C PHE A 133 0.52 -5.02 -4.63
N LEU A 134 0.99 -4.90 -5.88
CA LEU A 134 0.71 -3.74 -6.71
C LEU A 134 -0.79 -3.51 -6.95
N SER A 135 -1.55 -4.59 -7.18
CA SER A 135 -2.99 -4.52 -7.39
C SER A 135 -3.72 -3.99 -6.14
N VAL A 136 -3.44 -4.57 -4.97
CA VAL A 136 -4.06 -4.16 -3.70
C VAL A 136 -3.66 -2.74 -3.32
N THR A 137 -2.36 -2.42 -3.35
CA THR A 137 -1.87 -1.07 -3.04
C THR A 137 -2.43 -0.05 -4.01
N GLY A 138 -2.56 -0.40 -5.27
CA GLY A 138 -3.19 0.46 -6.25
C GLY A 138 -4.66 0.72 -5.93
N ILE A 139 -5.48 -0.34 -5.83
CA ILE A 139 -6.95 -0.23 -5.71
C ILE A 139 -7.35 0.63 -4.52
N PHE A 140 -6.65 0.51 -3.40
CA PHE A 140 -6.92 1.32 -2.20
C PHE A 140 -6.12 2.62 -2.15
N GLY A 141 -4.84 2.58 -2.50
CA GLY A 141 -3.92 3.71 -2.33
C GLY A 141 -4.23 4.88 -3.26
N VAL A 142 -4.57 4.62 -4.52
CA VAL A 142 -4.79 5.68 -5.51
C VAL A 142 -6.06 6.49 -5.23
N PRO A 143 -7.24 5.90 -4.94
CA PRO A 143 -8.41 6.67 -4.55
C PRO A 143 -8.19 7.50 -3.29
N ILE A 144 -7.54 6.94 -2.26
CA ILE A 144 -7.25 7.65 -1.01
C ILE A 144 -6.33 8.86 -1.29
N ALA A 145 -5.26 8.66 -2.06
CA ALA A 145 -4.36 9.74 -2.45
C ALA A 145 -5.09 10.83 -3.25
N GLY A 146 -5.98 10.46 -4.17
CA GLY A 146 -6.82 11.39 -4.94
C GLY A 146 -7.73 12.25 -4.06
N ILE A 147 -8.35 11.65 -3.05
CA ILE A 147 -9.21 12.36 -2.09
C ILE A 147 -8.40 13.38 -1.27
N PHE A 148 -7.22 12.98 -0.78
CA PHE A 148 -6.33 13.89 -0.06
C PHE A 148 -5.84 15.03 -0.96
N ALA A 149 -5.44 14.73 -2.20
CA ALA A 149 -4.99 15.74 -3.15
C ALA A 149 -6.09 16.78 -3.42
N VAL A 150 -7.33 16.33 -3.67
CA VAL A 150 -8.47 17.23 -3.85
C VAL A 150 -8.73 18.08 -2.59
N GLY A 151 -8.69 17.47 -1.40
CA GLY A 151 -8.88 18.19 -0.14
C GLY A 151 -7.82 19.26 0.14
N ILE A 152 -6.57 19.03 -0.27
CA ILE A 152 -5.46 19.98 -0.10
C ILE A 152 -5.51 21.11 -1.15
N PHE A 153 -5.68 20.76 -2.43
CA PHE A 153 -5.56 21.72 -3.53
C PHE A 153 -6.87 22.46 -3.83
N THR A 154 -8.01 22.00 -3.32
CA THR A 154 -9.32 22.57 -3.66
C THR A 154 -10.21 22.75 -2.42
N LYS A 155 -10.53 24.01 -2.08
CA LYS A 155 -11.51 24.37 -1.04
C LYS A 155 -12.98 24.12 -1.44
N ARG A 156 -13.22 23.61 -2.65
CA ARG A 156 -14.54 23.45 -3.29
C ARG A 156 -15.02 21.99 -3.36
N ALA A 157 -14.39 21.08 -2.62
CA ALA A 157 -14.75 19.67 -2.59
C ALA A 157 -16.05 19.45 -1.78
N ASN A 158 -16.96 18.60 -2.29
CA ASN A 158 -18.22 18.25 -1.63
C ASN A 158 -18.25 16.75 -1.29
N THR A 159 -18.78 16.39 -0.12
CA THR A 159 -18.85 15.01 0.41
C THR A 159 -19.51 14.03 -0.57
N VAL A 160 -20.61 14.44 -1.22
CA VAL A 160 -21.32 13.59 -2.19
C VAL A 160 -20.47 13.35 -3.44
N GLY A 161 -19.82 14.39 -3.95
CA GLY A 161 -18.93 14.27 -5.13
C GLY A 161 -17.73 13.35 -4.85
N VAL A 162 -17.12 13.48 -3.68
CA VAL A 162 -16.01 12.62 -3.23
C VAL A 162 -16.46 11.16 -3.11
N LEU A 163 -17.63 10.90 -2.49
CA LEU A 163 -18.13 9.55 -2.30
C LEU A 163 -18.49 8.88 -3.65
N THR A 164 -19.16 9.59 -4.55
CA THR A 164 -19.48 9.08 -5.89
C THR A 164 -18.23 8.84 -6.74
N GLY A 165 -17.24 9.73 -6.66
CA GLY A 165 -15.95 9.57 -7.34
C GLY A 165 -15.18 8.35 -6.85
N LEU A 166 -15.20 8.09 -5.54
CA LEU A 166 -14.58 6.90 -4.93
C LEU A 166 -15.24 5.62 -5.45
N VAL A 167 -16.57 5.52 -5.36
CA VAL A 167 -17.32 4.32 -5.81
C VAL A 167 -17.12 4.06 -7.31
N LEU A 168 -17.16 5.11 -8.13
CA LEU A 168 -16.95 4.98 -9.58
C LEU A 168 -15.50 4.60 -9.91
N SER A 169 -14.51 5.14 -9.19
CA SER A 169 -13.10 4.78 -9.41
C SER A 169 -12.85 3.30 -9.11
N VAL A 170 -13.38 2.81 -7.99
CA VAL A 170 -13.28 1.38 -7.63
C VAL A 170 -14.01 0.51 -8.66
N GLY A 171 -15.22 0.91 -9.09
CA GLY A 171 -15.99 0.19 -10.11
C GLY A 171 -15.26 0.10 -11.47
N ILE A 172 -14.64 1.20 -11.92
CA ILE A 172 -13.87 1.23 -13.17
C ILE A 172 -12.64 0.30 -13.05
N ILE A 173 -11.93 0.32 -11.92
CA ILE A 173 -10.76 -0.54 -11.70
C ILE A 173 -11.14 -2.03 -11.71
N ILE A 174 -12.30 -2.40 -11.16
CA ILE A 174 -12.78 -3.80 -11.14
C ILE A 174 -13.24 -4.27 -12.53
N LEU A 175 -13.87 -3.38 -13.32
CA LEU A 175 -14.39 -3.72 -14.65
C LEU A 175 -13.32 -3.70 -15.75
N GLY A 176 -12.23 -2.95 -15.55
CA GLY A 176 -11.13 -2.84 -16.50
C GLY A 176 -10.19 -4.04 -16.44
N THR A 177 -10.51 -5.08 -17.20
CA THR A 177 -9.58 -6.18 -17.45
C THR A 177 -8.49 -5.71 -18.43
N SER A 178 -7.22 -5.72 -17.98
CA SER A 178 -6.00 -5.47 -18.75
C SER A 178 -5.77 -4.03 -19.25
N ASN A 179 -5.08 -3.19 -18.46
CA ASN A 179 -4.15 -2.13 -18.92
C ASN A 179 -3.53 -1.37 -17.73
N GLU A 180 -2.22 -1.09 -17.78
CA GLU A 180 -1.51 -0.26 -16.78
C GLU A 180 -2.05 1.20 -16.72
N TYR A 181 -2.75 1.63 -17.78
CA TYR A 181 -3.38 2.94 -17.91
C TYR A 181 -4.64 3.14 -17.05
N LEU A 182 -5.23 2.07 -16.50
CA LEU A 182 -6.47 2.16 -15.74
C LEU A 182 -6.31 2.89 -14.41
N PHE A 183 -5.11 2.85 -13.82
CA PHE A 183 -4.79 3.60 -12.60
C PHE A 183 -4.85 5.12 -12.80
N ILE A 184 -4.31 5.57 -13.93
CA ILE A 184 -4.30 6.98 -14.33
C ILE A 184 -5.71 7.43 -14.70
N ILE A 185 -6.48 6.57 -15.39
CA ILE A 185 -7.88 6.82 -15.77
C ILE A 185 -8.79 6.90 -14.53
N GLY A 186 -8.60 6.04 -13.53
CA GLY A 186 -9.32 6.11 -12.25
C GLY A 186 -9.04 7.43 -11.52
N CYS A 187 -7.78 7.85 -11.47
CA CYS A 187 -7.38 9.16 -10.94
C CYS A 187 -8.04 10.32 -11.68
N LEU A 188 -7.97 10.33 -13.02
CA LEU A 188 -8.59 11.35 -13.86
C LEU A 188 -10.11 11.38 -13.73
N CYS A 189 -10.75 10.21 -13.63
CA CYS A 189 -12.21 10.10 -13.47
C CYS A 189 -12.65 10.65 -12.11
N CYS A 190 -11.93 10.34 -11.04
CA CYS A 190 -12.18 10.87 -9.70
C CYS A 190 -12.09 12.41 -9.70
N VAL A 191 -11.05 12.97 -10.33
CA VAL A 191 -10.87 14.42 -10.49
C VAL A 191 -11.98 15.05 -11.36
N CYS A 192 -12.32 14.44 -12.50
CA CYS A 192 -13.35 14.93 -13.41
C CYS A 192 -14.77 14.85 -12.82
N LEU A 193 -15.09 13.82 -12.03
CA LEU A 193 -16.40 13.66 -11.40
C LEU A 193 -16.60 14.62 -10.23
N ILE A 194 -15.53 14.86 -9.45
CA ILE A 194 -15.54 15.90 -8.42
C ILE A 194 -15.75 17.28 -9.08
N LEU A 195 -15.11 17.53 -10.23
CA LEU A 195 -15.34 18.74 -11.04
C LEU A 195 -16.73 18.80 -11.69
N HIS A 196 -17.35 17.67 -12.07
CA HIS A 196 -18.67 17.63 -12.71
C HIS A 196 -19.82 17.76 -11.70
N SER A 197 -19.66 17.23 -10.48
CA SER A 197 -20.61 17.42 -9.36
C SER A 197 -20.83 18.91 -9.03
N LYS A 198 -19.83 19.75 -9.34
CA LYS A 198 -19.85 21.22 -9.29
C LYS A 198 -20.87 21.86 -10.24
N LEU A 199 -21.03 21.33 -11.47
CA LEU A 199 -21.92 21.91 -12.50
C LEU A 199 -23.39 21.69 -12.13
N ARG A 200 -23.73 20.50 -11.60
CA ARG A 200 -25.10 20.20 -11.16
C ARG A 200 -25.47 20.91 -9.86
N TYR A 201 -24.57 21.03 -8.90
CA TYR A 201 -24.88 21.71 -7.63
C TYR A 201 -25.12 23.23 -7.81
N GLN A 202 -24.47 23.88 -8.77
CA GLN A 202 -24.75 25.30 -9.08
C GLN A 202 -26.05 25.54 -9.87
N LEU A 203 -26.59 24.52 -10.55
CA LEU A 203 -27.85 24.60 -11.29
C LEU A 203 -29.09 24.32 -10.41
N VAL A 204 -28.95 23.60 -9.29
CA VAL A 204 -30.07 23.13 -8.46
C VAL A 204 -30.42 24.09 -7.31
N ILE A 205 -29.52 24.99 -6.92
CA ILE A 205 -29.79 25.99 -5.87
C ILE A 205 -29.64 27.39 -6.48
N PRO A 206 -30.74 28.09 -6.84
CA PRO A 206 -30.66 29.51 -7.16
C PRO A 206 -30.16 30.25 -5.91
N LYS A 207 -29.11 31.05 -6.07
CA LYS A 207 -28.58 31.89 -4.99
C LYS A 207 -29.65 32.90 -4.54
N PRO A 208 -29.87 33.09 -3.23
CA PRO A 208 -30.48 34.32 -2.74
C PRO A 208 -29.52 35.50 -2.89
#